data_AF-A0A0F5ALX5-F1
#
_entry.id   AF-A0A0F5ALX5-F1
#
_cell.length_a   1.000
_cell.length_b   1.000
_cell.length_c   1.000
_cell.angle_alpha   90.00
_cell.angle_beta   90.00
_cell.angle_gamma   90.00
#
_symmetry.space_group_name_H-M   'P 1'
#
loop_
_entity.id
_entity.type
_entity.pdbx_description
1 polymer ?
#
loop_
_entity_poly.entity_id
_entity_poly.type
_entity_poly.pdbx_seq_one_letter_code
_entity_poly.pdbx_strand_id
1 'polypeptide(L)'
;MTNKTQLVTLEDITKMPAATAVDALRSKESVQPIIDRVRREATSEVLDVNQKKDRERMGSLGRSVSTSKTTLIKAIKAAISDMEAKVKDVKATCKYAEEELNQIRDEVLAPRKAWEEEQARIKKAREEEMLGRIDNIREMGNPNNAGDLSALKEMANALEAMPITKEHFEEFLGDALAARDDALKSINNAIITQVEEEARNKALKEQELTIAINNIKLKPTEAFSKNSYEIQAMMSELDTMLTSISEDKFGERTQEAESAAAQAKHQLQMLFNSKRQQEAEESAKVEQEQQSRATVTQEAQAATQTVAQPQNVAPAMQKATDLAPSAKQQIDNGMVSISMREYRHLQQCEAELDALKAHGVDNWSGYDDAMASLNDRAA
;
A
#
# COMPACT_ATOMS: atom_id res chain seq x y z
N MET A 1 -59.66 48.40 54.01
CA MET A 1 -60.45 49.30 53.15
C MET A 1 -61.42 48.45 52.34
N THR A 2 -62.65 48.31 52.83
CA THR A 2 -63.73 47.61 52.13
C THR A 2 -64.16 48.46 50.95
N ASN A 3 -63.65 48.10 49.77
CA ASN A 3 -64.10 48.70 48.52
C ASN A 3 -65.59 48.38 48.40
N LYS A 4 -66.43 49.40 48.57
CA LYS A 4 -67.88 49.31 48.40
C LYS A 4 -68.08 49.15 46.90
N THR A 5 -67.97 47.91 46.42
CA THR A 5 -68.23 47.54 45.03
C THR A 5 -69.63 48.01 44.71
N GLN A 6 -69.75 49.15 44.03
CA GLN A 6 -70.99 49.51 43.37
C GLN A 6 -71.40 48.27 42.57
N LEU A 7 -72.61 47.78 42.79
CA LEU A 7 -73.15 46.63 42.07
C LEU A 7 -73.27 47.01 40.60
N VAL A 8 -72.19 46.83 39.85
CA VAL A 8 -72.13 47.05 38.42
C VAL A 8 -73.15 46.12 37.79
N THR A 9 -74.16 46.69 37.15
CA THR A 9 -75.20 45.93 36.48
C THR A 9 -74.81 45.61 35.04
N LEU A 10 -75.54 44.68 34.41
CA LEU A 10 -75.33 44.34 33.00
C LEU A 10 -75.51 45.56 32.07
N GLU A 11 -76.38 46.50 32.44
CA GLU A 11 -76.59 47.75 31.69
C GLU A 11 -75.48 48.77 31.90
N ASP A 12 -74.86 48.79 33.08
CA ASP A 12 -73.73 49.69 33.36
C ASP A 12 -72.51 49.26 32.57
N ILE A 13 -72.30 47.94 32.41
CA ILE A 13 -71.17 47.36 31.67
C ILE A 13 -71.23 47.73 30.18
N THR A 14 -72.42 47.79 29.60
CA THR A 14 -72.57 48.10 28.17
C THR A 14 -72.44 49.59 27.88
N LYS A 15 -72.53 50.45 28.90
CA LYS A 15 -72.47 51.92 28.77
C LYS A 15 -71.14 52.51 29.25
N MET A 16 -70.34 51.76 30.01
CA MET A 16 -69.07 52.24 30.54
C MET A 16 -67.94 52.22 29.50
N PRO A 17 -66.94 53.12 29.62
CA PRO A 17 -65.77 53.11 28.74
C PRO A 17 -64.98 51.80 28.82
N ALA A 18 -64.39 51.37 27.70
CA ALA A 18 -63.66 50.09 27.60
C ALA A 18 -62.57 49.93 28.68
N ALA A 19 -61.78 50.97 28.97
CA ALA A 19 -60.74 50.92 30.00
C ALA A 19 -61.30 50.62 31.40
N THR A 20 -62.41 51.25 31.77
CA THR A 20 -63.09 50.99 33.05
C THR A 20 -63.77 49.62 33.06
N ALA A 21 -64.28 49.16 31.93
CA ALA A 21 -64.87 47.83 31.78
C ALA A 21 -63.83 46.71 31.97
N VAL A 22 -62.61 46.89 31.47
CA VAL A 22 -61.49 45.94 31.68
C VAL A 22 -61.22 45.74 33.17
N ASP A 23 -61.09 46.83 33.92
CA ASP A 23 -60.83 46.76 35.36
C ASP A 23 -62.00 46.15 36.13
N ALA A 24 -63.23 46.50 35.76
CA ALA A 24 -64.44 45.98 36.38
C ALA A 24 -64.70 44.49 36.07
N LEU A 25 -64.22 43.96 34.95
CA LEU A 25 -64.47 42.59 34.48
C LEU A 25 -63.25 41.67 34.60
N ARG A 26 -62.20 42.12 35.28
CA ARG A 26 -60.90 41.46 35.33
C ARG A 26 -60.89 40.11 36.03
N SER A 27 -61.78 39.88 37.00
CA SER A 27 -61.74 38.69 37.85
C SER A 27 -63.08 37.96 37.92
N LYS A 28 -63.04 36.69 38.32
CA LYS A 28 -64.26 35.88 38.50
C LYS A 28 -65.18 36.49 39.56
N GLU A 29 -64.59 37.03 40.62
CA GLU A 29 -65.28 37.66 41.76
C GLU A 29 -66.02 38.93 41.36
N SER A 30 -65.53 39.68 40.35
CA SER A 30 -66.18 40.90 39.89
C SER A 30 -67.40 40.63 38.99
N VAL A 31 -67.40 39.50 38.29
CA VAL A 31 -68.52 39.07 37.44
C VAL A 31 -69.58 38.28 38.22
N GLN A 32 -69.19 37.66 39.34
CA GLN A 32 -70.08 36.82 40.16
C GLN A 32 -71.39 37.52 40.60
N PRO A 33 -71.41 38.78 41.07
CA PRO A 33 -72.64 39.46 41.47
C PRO A 33 -73.65 39.64 40.33
N ILE A 34 -73.16 39.80 39.09
CA ILE A 34 -74.01 39.93 37.89
C ILE A 34 -74.64 38.59 37.56
N ILE A 35 -73.85 37.50 37.62
CA ILE A 35 -74.35 36.14 37.43
C ILE A 35 -75.37 35.76 38.50
N ASP A 36 -75.11 36.11 39.77
CA ASP A 36 -76.01 35.83 40.89
C ASP A 36 -77.32 36.62 40.75
N ARG A 37 -77.28 37.83 40.22
CA ARG A 37 -78.47 38.62 39.90
C ARG A 37 -79.31 37.96 38.80
N VAL A 38 -78.68 37.58 37.69
CA VAL A 38 -79.36 36.87 36.59
C VAL A 38 -79.96 35.56 37.09
N ARG A 39 -79.24 34.82 37.93
CA ARG A 39 -79.74 33.59 38.57
C ARG A 39 -80.98 33.88 39.43
N ARG A 40 -80.89 34.87 40.32
CA ARG A 40 -81.99 35.25 41.22
C ARG A 40 -83.23 35.65 40.44
N GLU A 41 -83.08 36.46 39.40
CA GLU A 41 -84.19 36.89 38.54
C GLU A 41 -84.83 35.69 37.82
N ALA A 42 -84.01 34.78 37.26
CA ALA A 42 -84.48 33.60 36.54
C ALA A 42 -85.13 32.52 37.42
N THR A 43 -84.80 32.46 38.71
CA THR A 43 -85.33 31.43 39.66
C THR A 43 -86.27 32.01 40.72
N SER A 44 -86.72 33.25 40.56
CA SER A 44 -87.57 33.93 41.55
C SER A 44 -89.03 33.44 41.54
N GLU A 45 -89.50 32.91 40.41
CA GLU A 45 -90.87 32.42 40.22
C GLU A 45 -90.93 30.88 40.37
N VAL A 46 -91.86 30.37 41.16
CA VAL A 46 -92.16 28.93 41.23
C VAL A 46 -93.19 28.62 40.13
N LEU A 47 -92.76 27.88 39.10
CA LEU A 47 -93.55 27.58 37.90
C LEU A 47 -93.90 26.09 37.84
N ASP A 48 -95.14 25.74 37.46
CA ASP A 48 -95.59 24.35 37.31
C ASP A 48 -95.44 23.89 35.85
N VAL A 49 -94.56 22.92 35.61
CA VAL A 49 -94.28 22.37 34.28
C VAL A 49 -95.52 21.76 33.60
N ASN A 50 -96.55 21.38 34.35
CA ASN A 50 -97.77 20.81 33.79
C ASN A 50 -98.67 21.88 33.14
N GLN A 51 -98.52 23.15 33.52
CA GLN A 51 -99.28 24.26 32.94
C GLN A 51 -98.61 24.81 31.67
N LYS A 52 -99.37 24.95 30.58
CA LYS A 52 -98.84 25.47 29.29
C LYS A 52 -98.25 26.88 29.44
N LYS A 53 -98.94 27.76 30.16
CA LYS A 53 -98.52 29.15 30.42
C LYS A 53 -97.18 29.20 31.17
N ASP A 54 -96.97 28.30 32.13
CA ASP A 54 -95.76 28.24 32.93
C ASP A 54 -94.58 27.67 32.13
N ARG A 55 -94.81 26.68 31.24
CA ARG A 55 -93.78 26.23 30.28
C ARG A 55 -93.34 27.34 29.32
N GLU A 56 -94.26 28.16 28.83
CA GLU A 56 -93.95 29.33 28.01
C GLU A 56 -93.17 30.40 28.79
N ARG A 57 -93.51 30.59 30.07
CA ARG A 57 -92.77 31.48 30.98
C ARG A 57 -91.35 30.98 31.25
N MET A 58 -91.15 29.67 31.49
CA MET A 58 -89.82 29.05 31.62
C MET A 58 -88.97 29.28 30.36
N GLY A 59 -89.56 29.11 29.17
CA GLY A 59 -88.89 29.40 27.91
C GLY A 59 -88.47 30.88 27.78
N SER A 60 -89.34 31.79 28.24
CA SER A 60 -89.06 33.24 28.26
C SER A 60 -87.94 33.60 29.23
N LEU A 61 -87.92 33.02 30.44
CA LEU A 61 -86.85 33.19 31.42
C LEU A 61 -85.52 32.64 30.90
N GLY A 62 -85.53 31.45 30.27
CA GLY A 62 -84.34 30.88 29.62
C GLY A 62 -83.78 31.76 28.49
N ARG A 63 -84.66 32.41 27.71
CA ARG A 63 -84.26 33.38 26.69
C ARG A 63 -83.64 34.64 27.31
N SER A 64 -84.15 35.11 28.45
CA SER A 64 -83.58 36.24 29.20
C SER A 64 -82.16 35.93 29.70
N VAL A 65 -81.94 34.75 30.28
CA VAL A 65 -80.61 34.28 30.69
C VAL A 65 -79.66 34.18 29.50
N SER A 66 -80.12 33.64 28.37
CA SER A 66 -79.31 33.52 27.15
C SER A 66 -78.91 34.89 26.61
N THR A 67 -79.84 35.85 26.60
CA THR A 67 -79.57 37.23 26.21
C THR A 67 -78.54 37.87 27.14
N SER A 68 -78.69 37.69 28.45
CA SER A 68 -77.76 38.22 29.45
C SER A 68 -76.34 37.65 29.29
N LYS A 69 -76.22 36.34 29.04
CA LYS A 69 -74.94 35.69 28.71
C LYS A 69 -74.30 36.33 27.48
N THR A 70 -75.05 36.47 26.38
CA THR A 70 -74.54 37.04 25.14
C THR A 70 -74.08 38.48 25.35
N THR A 71 -74.85 39.29 26.08
CA THR A 71 -74.51 40.69 26.37
C THR A 71 -73.23 40.80 27.21
N LEU A 72 -73.12 40.02 28.28
CA LEU A 72 -71.93 40.03 29.15
C LEU A 72 -70.67 39.62 28.39
N ILE A 73 -70.73 38.52 27.61
CA ILE A 73 -69.60 38.04 26.82
C ILE A 73 -69.20 39.07 25.75
N LYS A 74 -70.18 39.69 25.08
CA LYS A 74 -69.90 40.75 24.09
C LYS A 74 -69.20 41.95 24.73
N ALA A 75 -69.62 42.36 25.93
CA ALA A 75 -69.01 43.48 26.60
C ALA A 75 -67.58 43.16 27.09
N ILE A 76 -67.33 41.95 27.60
CA ILE A 76 -65.96 41.50 27.94
C ILE A 76 -65.06 41.54 26.70
N LYS A 77 -65.53 40.99 25.56
CA LYS A 77 -64.77 40.99 24.30
C LYS A 77 -64.53 42.41 23.76
N ALA A 78 -65.54 43.27 23.82
CA ALA A 78 -65.42 44.66 23.40
C ALA A 78 -64.41 45.43 24.26
N ALA A 79 -64.37 45.15 25.57
CA ALA A 79 -63.45 45.80 26.50
C ALA A 79 -61.97 45.47 26.20
N ILE A 80 -61.66 44.25 25.74
CA ILE A 80 -60.27 43.82 25.46
C ILE A 80 -59.84 44.01 24.00
N SER A 81 -60.77 44.20 23.06
CA SER A 81 -60.49 44.26 21.62
C SER A 81 -59.38 45.27 21.26
N ASP A 82 -59.46 46.49 21.79
CA ASP A 82 -58.47 47.54 21.49
C ASP A 82 -57.10 47.22 22.10
N MET A 83 -57.06 46.56 23.25
CA MET A 83 -55.79 46.13 23.87
C MET A 83 -55.17 44.96 23.12
N GLU A 84 -55.96 43.98 22.67
CA GLU A 84 -55.49 42.87 21.85
C GLU A 84 -54.90 43.37 20.53
N ALA A 85 -55.54 44.36 19.89
CA ALA A 85 -55.02 45.02 18.69
C ALA A 85 -53.69 45.73 18.97
N LYS A 86 -53.61 46.56 20.03
CA LYS A 86 -52.36 47.22 20.44
C LYS A 86 -51.24 46.23 20.74
N VAL A 87 -51.52 45.14 21.44
CA VAL A 87 -50.52 44.08 21.72
C VAL A 87 -50.04 43.43 20.43
N LYS A 88 -50.95 43.16 19.48
CA LYS A 88 -50.59 42.62 18.16
C LYS A 88 -49.67 43.59 17.40
N ASP A 89 -49.99 44.87 17.38
CA ASP A 89 -49.20 45.90 16.69
C ASP A 89 -47.81 46.08 17.33
N VAL A 90 -47.73 46.08 18.66
CA VAL A 90 -46.45 46.12 19.39
C VAL A 90 -45.61 44.87 19.09
N LYS A 91 -46.21 43.68 19.04
CA LYS A 91 -45.50 42.45 18.65
C LYS A 91 -44.97 42.52 17.22
N ALA A 92 -45.76 43.05 16.29
CA ALA A 92 -45.32 43.24 14.91
C ALA A 92 -44.15 44.24 14.83
N THR A 93 -44.22 45.33 15.60
CA THR A 93 -43.14 46.33 15.70
C THR A 93 -41.87 45.73 16.31
N CYS A 94 -41.99 44.89 17.35
CA CYS A 94 -40.87 44.19 17.96
C CYS A 94 -40.16 43.30 16.93
N LYS A 95 -40.93 42.50 16.19
CA LYS A 95 -40.39 41.64 15.14
C LYS A 95 -39.69 42.44 14.04
N TYR A 96 -40.31 43.52 13.58
CA TYR A 96 -39.69 44.42 12.59
C TYR A 96 -38.37 44.99 13.11
N ALA A 97 -38.34 45.48 14.35
CA ALA A 97 -37.12 46.00 14.96
C ALA A 97 -36.02 44.93 15.07
N GLU A 98 -36.36 43.70 15.44
CA GLU A 98 -35.39 42.59 15.47
C GLU A 98 -34.83 42.28 14.08
N GLU A 99 -35.68 42.22 13.06
CA GLU A 99 -35.26 41.95 11.67
C GLU A 99 -34.34 43.06 11.15
N GLU A 100 -34.72 44.33 11.30
CA GLU A 100 -33.92 45.49 10.86
C GLU A 100 -32.58 45.58 11.62
N LEU A 101 -32.58 45.40 12.94
CA LEU A 101 -31.34 45.46 13.73
C LEU A 101 -30.40 44.30 13.41
N ASN A 102 -30.93 43.11 13.13
CA ASN A 102 -30.12 41.99 12.65
C ASN A 102 -29.55 42.26 11.27
N GLN A 103 -30.33 42.83 10.35
CA GLN A 103 -29.84 43.23 9.02
C GLN A 103 -28.71 44.26 9.13
N ILE A 104 -28.91 45.31 9.92
CA ILE A 104 -27.86 46.34 10.16
C ILE A 104 -26.61 45.69 10.76
N ARG A 105 -26.75 44.79 11.74
CA ARG A 105 -25.61 44.05 12.31
C ARG A 105 -24.86 43.26 11.24
N ASP A 106 -25.58 42.55 10.39
CA ASP A 106 -24.98 41.70 9.36
C ASP A 106 -24.30 42.55 8.28
N GLU A 107 -24.88 43.67 7.87
CA GLU A 107 -24.27 44.66 6.97
C GLU A 107 -22.99 45.27 7.57
N VAL A 108 -23.01 45.64 8.86
CA VAL A 108 -21.83 46.17 9.57
C VAL A 108 -20.73 45.12 9.70
N LEU A 109 -21.08 43.85 9.89
CA LEU A 109 -20.11 42.75 10.00
C LEU A 109 -19.64 42.22 8.64
N ALA A 110 -20.36 42.48 7.55
CA ALA A 110 -20.04 41.92 6.22
C ALA A 110 -18.63 42.28 5.74
N PRO A 111 -18.14 43.54 5.83
CA PRO A 111 -16.77 43.88 5.42
C PRO A 111 -15.71 43.15 6.23
N ARG A 112 -15.94 42.95 7.53
CA ARG A 112 -15.01 42.22 8.40
C ARG A 112 -14.95 40.74 8.03
N LYS A 113 -16.11 40.10 7.83
CA LYS A 113 -16.17 38.69 7.39
C LYS A 113 -15.47 38.51 6.05
N ALA A 114 -15.74 39.37 5.07
CA ALA A 114 -15.09 39.34 3.77
C ALA A 114 -13.56 39.49 3.88
N TRP A 115 -13.07 40.38 4.76
CA TRP A 115 -11.64 40.53 5.00
C TRP A 115 -11.04 39.30 5.69
N GLU A 116 -11.69 38.73 6.70
CA GLU A 116 -11.24 37.51 7.39
C GLU A 116 -11.16 36.31 6.43
N GLU A 117 -12.15 36.13 5.57
CA GLU A 117 -12.17 35.11 4.52
C GLU A 117 -11.02 35.30 3.51
N GLU A 118 -10.79 36.54 3.07
CA GLU A 118 -9.69 36.85 2.15
C GLU A 118 -8.31 36.63 2.81
N GLN A 119 -8.14 37.00 4.07
CA GLN A 119 -6.90 36.71 4.82
C GLN A 119 -6.69 35.21 5.00
N ALA A 120 -7.74 34.44 5.28
CA ALA A 120 -7.66 32.99 5.35
C ALA A 120 -7.26 32.39 3.99
N ARG A 121 -7.82 32.90 2.88
CA ARG A 121 -7.44 32.49 1.51
C ARG A 121 -5.99 32.81 1.20
N ILE A 122 -5.52 34.03 1.49
CA ILE A 122 -4.13 34.44 1.27
C ILE A 122 -3.18 33.57 2.10
N LYS A 123 -3.49 33.36 3.40
CA LYS A 123 -2.67 32.51 4.27
C LYS A 123 -2.58 31.08 3.74
N LYS A 124 -3.72 30.49 3.35
CA LYS A 124 -3.77 29.15 2.80
C LYS A 124 -2.97 29.03 1.49
N ALA A 125 -3.14 29.98 0.58
CA ALA A 125 -2.38 30.00 -0.68
C ALA A 125 -0.86 30.13 -0.44
N ARG A 126 -0.45 30.98 0.52
CA ARG A 126 0.96 31.10 0.94
C ARG A 126 1.49 29.78 1.50
N GLU A 127 0.73 29.12 2.37
CA GLU A 127 1.11 27.83 2.94
C GLU A 127 1.24 26.75 1.86
N GLU A 128 0.28 26.64 0.94
CA GLU A 128 0.33 25.72 -0.20
C GLU A 128 1.53 26.00 -1.13
N GLU A 129 1.86 27.27 -1.38
CA GLU A 129 3.04 27.65 -2.15
C GLU A 129 4.34 27.20 -1.46
N MET A 130 4.47 27.43 -0.15
CA MET A 130 5.65 27.01 0.61
C MET A 130 5.79 25.49 0.64
N LEU A 131 4.71 24.76 0.90
CA LEU A 131 4.70 23.30 0.89
C LEU A 131 5.05 22.75 -0.49
N GLY A 132 4.50 23.32 -1.57
CA GLY A 132 4.86 22.93 -2.93
C GLY A 132 6.34 23.15 -3.25
N ARG A 133 6.96 24.22 -2.74
CA ARG A 133 8.40 24.45 -2.89
C ARG A 133 9.23 23.43 -2.11
N ILE A 134 8.79 23.03 -0.92
CA ILE A 134 9.44 21.98 -0.12
C ILE A 134 9.32 20.62 -0.82
N ASP A 135 8.16 20.30 -1.37
CA ASP A 135 7.97 19.05 -2.11
C ASP A 135 8.82 19.01 -3.39
N ASN A 136 8.98 20.13 -4.09
CA ASN A 136 9.91 20.22 -5.22
C ASN A 136 11.37 19.91 -4.80
N ILE A 137 11.80 20.32 -3.60
CA ILE A 137 13.14 19.96 -3.07
C ILE A 137 13.22 18.45 -2.87
N ARG A 138 12.18 17.82 -2.31
CA ARG A 138 12.12 16.36 -2.12
C ARG A 138 12.18 15.60 -3.44
N GLU A 139 11.43 16.06 -4.44
CA GLU A 139 11.42 15.46 -5.78
C GLU A 139 12.75 15.61 -6.52
N MET A 140 13.44 16.74 -6.33
CA MET A 140 14.82 16.89 -6.82
C MET A 140 15.80 15.93 -6.13
N GLY A 141 15.46 15.44 -4.94
CA GLY A 141 16.16 14.40 -4.19
C GLY A 141 15.86 12.97 -4.58
N ASN A 142 14.90 12.73 -5.48
CA ASN A 142 14.44 11.39 -5.82
C ASN A 142 15.41 10.72 -6.80
N PRO A 143 16.15 9.67 -6.40
CA PRO A 143 17.17 9.05 -7.23
C PRO A 143 16.60 8.38 -8.49
N ASN A 144 15.31 8.05 -8.52
CA ASN A 144 14.66 7.50 -9.71
C ASN A 144 14.57 8.49 -10.87
N ASN A 145 14.74 9.79 -10.60
CA ASN A 145 14.79 10.83 -11.62
C ASN A 145 16.18 10.90 -12.30
N ALA A 146 17.19 10.23 -11.75
CA ALA A 146 18.51 10.13 -12.35
C ALA A 146 18.64 8.92 -13.27
N GLY A 147 19.24 9.10 -14.44
CA GLY A 147 19.53 8.01 -15.37
C GLY A 147 20.85 7.27 -15.07
N ASP A 148 21.83 7.96 -14.47
CA ASP A 148 23.16 7.43 -14.21
C ASP A 148 23.87 8.13 -13.03
N LEU A 149 25.08 7.66 -12.72
CA LEU A 149 25.92 8.19 -11.65
C LEU A 149 26.30 9.66 -11.86
N SER A 150 26.42 10.13 -13.11
CA SER A 150 26.73 11.54 -13.40
C SER A 150 25.53 12.41 -13.05
N ALA A 151 24.33 12.01 -13.48
CA ALA A 151 23.08 12.70 -13.16
C ALA A 151 22.84 12.77 -11.64
N LEU A 152 23.10 11.69 -10.90
CA LEU A 152 23.00 11.70 -9.43
C LEU A 152 23.93 12.74 -8.79
N LYS A 153 25.18 12.83 -9.25
CA LYS A 153 26.14 13.82 -8.74
C LYS A 153 25.74 15.25 -9.08
N GLU A 154 25.21 15.48 -10.27
CA GLU A 154 24.68 16.78 -10.67
C GLU A 154 23.48 17.20 -9.81
N MET A 155 22.56 16.27 -9.51
CA MET A 155 21.43 16.51 -8.61
C MET A 155 21.88 16.84 -7.18
N ALA A 156 22.87 16.11 -6.64
CA ALA A 156 23.45 16.43 -5.34
C ALA A 156 24.05 17.85 -5.31
N ASN A 157 24.85 18.20 -6.32
CA ASN A 157 25.44 19.53 -6.43
C ASN A 157 24.37 20.63 -6.54
N ALA A 158 23.29 20.38 -7.29
CA ALA A 158 22.19 21.32 -7.43
C ALA A 158 21.45 21.55 -6.10
N LEU A 159 21.21 20.50 -5.32
CA LEU A 159 20.62 20.59 -3.98
C LEU A 159 21.53 21.34 -2.99
N GLU A 160 22.84 21.09 -3.02
CA GLU A 160 23.80 21.78 -2.15
C GLU A 160 23.93 23.27 -2.50
N ALA A 161 23.90 23.60 -3.79
CA ALA A 161 23.98 24.98 -4.27
C ALA A 161 22.68 25.78 -4.06
N MET A 162 21.55 25.11 -3.79
CA MET A 162 20.26 25.76 -3.61
C MET A 162 20.23 26.58 -2.30
N PRO A 163 20.03 27.90 -2.36
CA PRO A 163 19.91 28.72 -1.16
C PRO A 163 18.55 28.53 -0.50
N ILE A 164 18.55 27.96 0.70
CA ILE A 164 17.35 27.83 1.55
C ILE A 164 17.45 28.89 2.65
N THR A 165 16.71 29.99 2.48
CA THR A 165 16.79 31.17 3.36
C THR A 165 15.45 31.49 4.02
N LYS A 166 15.50 32.23 5.13
CA LYS A 166 14.31 32.68 5.85
C LYS A 166 13.39 33.56 4.99
N GLU A 167 13.94 34.32 4.06
CA GLU A 167 13.16 35.15 3.13
C GLU A 167 12.28 34.32 2.20
N HIS A 168 12.68 33.08 1.92
CA HIS A 168 12.02 32.21 0.97
C HIS A 168 11.02 31.24 1.60
N PHE A 169 11.25 30.82 2.85
CA PHE A 169 10.44 29.79 3.52
C PHE A 169 9.85 30.24 4.86
N GLU A 170 10.28 31.39 5.39
CA GLU A 170 9.69 32.03 6.57
C GLU A 170 9.60 31.07 7.78
N GLU A 171 8.39 30.71 8.20
CA GLU A 171 8.13 29.77 9.29
C GLU A 171 8.43 28.30 8.93
N PHE A 172 8.45 27.96 7.63
CA PHE A 172 8.75 26.63 7.09
C PHE A 172 10.25 26.43 6.77
N LEU A 173 11.12 27.35 7.19
CA LEU A 173 12.55 27.24 6.93
C LEU A 173 13.14 25.92 7.46
N GLY A 174 12.71 25.49 8.65
CA GLY A 174 13.16 24.23 9.25
C GLY A 174 12.78 23.03 8.38
N ASP A 175 11.54 23.00 7.88
CA ASP A 175 11.04 21.92 7.04
C ASP A 175 11.74 21.88 5.68
N ALA A 176 12.04 23.04 5.10
CA ALA A 176 12.79 23.14 3.84
C ALA A 176 14.23 22.63 3.99
N LEU A 177 14.91 22.98 5.09
CA LEU A 177 16.26 22.48 5.38
C LEU A 177 16.24 20.95 5.59
N ALA A 178 15.28 20.45 6.36
CA ALA A 178 15.11 19.01 6.56
C ALA A 178 14.86 18.28 5.23
N ALA A 179 13.98 18.83 4.37
CA ALA A 179 13.71 18.26 3.06
C ALA A 179 14.96 18.19 2.17
N ARG A 180 15.80 19.22 2.16
CA ARG A 180 17.07 19.20 1.42
C ARG A 180 18.04 18.17 1.99
N ASP A 181 18.18 18.12 3.31
CA ASP A 181 19.11 17.19 3.96
C ASP A 181 18.68 15.73 3.70
N ASP A 182 17.38 15.44 3.72
CA ASP A 182 16.85 14.11 3.40
C ASP A 182 16.98 13.77 1.91
N ALA A 183 16.74 14.75 1.02
CA ALA A 183 16.99 14.63 -0.41
C ALA A 183 18.47 14.28 -0.70
N LEU A 184 19.41 15.00 -0.08
CA LEU A 184 20.85 14.74 -0.21
C LEU A 184 21.24 13.35 0.30
N LYS A 185 20.69 12.90 1.44
CA LYS A 185 20.93 11.54 1.93
C LYS A 185 20.45 10.48 0.93
N SER A 186 19.26 10.67 0.35
CA SER A 186 18.70 9.74 -0.63
C SER A 186 19.58 9.60 -1.87
N ILE A 187 20.01 10.73 -2.44
CA ILE A 187 20.93 10.75 -3.59
C ILE A 187 22.28 10.12 -3.22
N ASN A 188 22.86 10.49 -2.07
CA ASN A 188 24.16 9.96 -1.66
C ASN A 188 24.13 8.44 -1.47
N ASN A 189 23.03 7.90 -0.91
CA ASN A 189 22.84 6.46 -0.80
C ASN A 189 22.78 5.80 -2.19
N ALA A 190 22.04 6.39 -3.13
CA ALA A 190 21.96 5.88 -4.51
C ALA A 190 23.33 5.92 -5.23
N ILE A 191 24.11 6.99 -5.04
CA ILE A 191 25.49 7.11 -5.54
C ILE A 191 26.35 5.96 -5.00
N ILE A 192 26.28 5.71 -3.69
CA ILE A 192 27.04 4.62 -3.05
C ILE A 192 26.65 3.28 -3.68
N THR A 193 25.35 2.98 -3.77
CA THR A 193 24.86 1.73 -4.35
C THR A 193 25.33 1.55 -5.79
N GLN A 194 25.20 2.58 -6.63
CA GLN A 194 25.62 2.49 -8.03
C GLN A 194 27.12 2.29 -8.19
N VAL A 195 27.93 2.97 -7.37
CA VAL A 195 29.39 2.78 -7.36
C VAL A 195 29.77 1.36 -6.93
N GLU A 196 29.10 0.82 -5.90
CA GLU A 196 29.32 -0.56 -5.45
C GLU A 196 28.94 -1.59 -6.51
N GLU A 197 27.84 -1.37 -7.23
CA GLU A 197 27.40 -2.24 -8.32
C GLU A 197 28.35 -2.19 -9.52
N GLU A 198 28.81 -1.00 -9.93
CA GLU A 198 29.81 -0.85 -10.99
C GLU A 198 31.13 -1.54 -10.62
N ALA A 199 31.59 -1.37 -9.37
CA ALA A 199 32.79 -2.03 -8.87
C ALA A 199 32.63 -3.55 -8.83
N ARG A 200 31.49 -4.06 -8.37
CA ARG A 200 31.17 -5.49 -8.34
C ARG A 200 31.13 -6.09 -9.75
N ASN A 201 30.48 -5.40 -10.69
CA ASN A 201 30.39 -5.84 -12.08
C ASN A 201 31.77 -5.86 -12.76
N LYS A 202 32.62 -4.87 -12.47
CA LYS A 202 34.01 -4.86 -12.94
C LYS A 202 34.81 -6.02 -12.36
N ALA A 203 34.67 -6.30 -11.06
CA ALA A 203 35.35 -7.41 -10.41
C ALA A 203 34.89 -8.78 -10.96
N LEU A 204 33.59 -8.94 -11.25
CA LEU A 204 33.06 -10.16 -11.84
C LEU A 204 33.62 -10.38 -13.26
N LYS A 205 33.64 -9.35 -14.10
CA LYS A 205 34.26 -9.41 -15.42
C LYS A 205 35.73 -9.80 -15.32
N GLU A 206 36.48 -9.21 -14.40
CA GLU A 206 37.90 -9.55 -14.19
C GLU A 206 38.10 -11.00 -13.73
N GLN A 207 37.19 -11.52 -12.89
CA GLN A 207 37.18 -12.91 -12.48
C GLN A 207 36.87 -13.85 -13.66
N GLU A 208 35.89 -13.52 -14.49
CA GLU A 208 35.55 -14.28 -15.70
C GLU A 208 36.73 -14.34 -16.67
N LEU A 209 37.42 -13.22 -16.88
CA LEU A 209 38.65 -13.17 -17.68
C LEU A 209 39.74 -14.08 -17.10
N THR A 210 39.93 -14.05 -15.78
CA THR A 210 40.89 -14.90 -15.09
C THR A 210 40.57 -16.39 -15.27
N ILE A 211 39.30 -16.78 -15.13
CA ILE A 211 38.84 -18.16 -15.34
C ILE A 211 39.06 -18.57 -16.80
N ALA A 212 38.69 -17.72 -17.76
CA ALA A 212 38.87 -17.99 -19.18
C ALA A 212 40.35 -18.23 -19.54
N ILE A 213 41.26 -17.38 -19.04
CA ILE A 213 42.70 -17.53 -19.26
C ILE A 213 43.24 -18.79 -18.57
N ASN A 214 42.79 -19.10 -17.35
CA ASN A 214 43.23 -20.32 -16.66
C ASN A 214 42.72 -21.59 -17.37
N ASN A 215 41.49 -21.58 -17.88
CA ASN A 215 40.97 -22.71 -18.67
C ASN A 215 41.83 -22.95 -19.92
N ILE A 216 42.27 -21.89 -20.59
CA ILE A 216 43.24 -22.01 -21.70
C ILE A 216 44.54 -22.67 -21.23
N LYS A 217 45.09 -22.24 -20.08
CA LYS A 217 46.32 -22.80 -19.50
C LYS A 217 46.18 -24.27 -19.07
N LEU A 218 44.97 -24.73 -18.71
CA LEU A 218 44.73 -26.11 -18.26
C LEU A 218 44.43 -27.11 -19.39
N LYS A 219 44.06 -26.65 -20.59
CA LYS A 219 43.80 -27.52 -21.76
C LYS A 219 44.90 -28.56 -22.05
N PRO A 220 46.21 -28.24 -21.99
CA PRO A 220 47.26 -29.25 -22.17
C PRO A 220 47.25 -30.35 -21.10
N THR A 221 46.87 -30.03 -19.87
CA THR A 221 46.77 -31.00 -18.76
C THR A 221 45.65 -32.01 -19.02
N GLU A 222 44.53 -31.57 -19.58
CA GLU A 222 43.41 -32.45 -19.97
C GLU A 222 43.78 -33.39 -21.11
N ALA A 223 44.71 -33.00 -21.98
CA ALA A 223 45.15 -33.76 -23.14
C ALA A 223 46.01 -34.99 -22.81
N PHE A 224 46.56 -35.11 -21.60
CA PHE A 224 47.45 -36.23 -21.24
C PHE A 224 46.77 -37.60 -21.30
N SER A 225 45.48 -37.67 -20.99
CA SER A 225 44.69 -38.91 -20.98
C SER A 225 44.05 -39.25 -22.33
N LYS A 226 44.29 -38.41 -23.34
CA LYS A 226 43.59 -38.41 -24.63
C LYS A 226 44.46 -39.05 -25.73
N ASN A 227 43.82 -39.53 -26.79
CA ASN A 227 44.52 -40.10 -27.95
C ASN A 227 44.97 -39.00 -28.93
N SER A 228 45.83 -39.35 -29.90
CA SER A 228 46.39 -38.36 -30.83
C SER A 228 45.31 -37.60 -31.65
N TYR A 229 44.23 -38.26 -32.06
CA TYR A 229 43.13 -37.64 -32.78
C TYR A 229 42.37 -36.61 -31.93
N GLU A 230 42.06 -36.93 -30.67
CA GLU A 230 41.42 -36.00 -29.72
C GLU A 230 42.33 -34.80 -29.42
N ILE A 231 43.64 -35.02 -29.24
CA ILE A 231 44.61 -33.93 -29.02
C ILE A 231 44.66 -33.00 -30.25
N GLN A 232 44.61 -33.55 -31.45
CA GLN A 232 44.56 -32.77 -32.69
C GLN A 232 43.26 -31.94 -32.79
N ALA A 233 42.12 -32.48 -32.35
CA ALA A 233 40.86 -31.74 -32.27
C ALA A 233 40.96 -30.58 -31.26
N MET A 234 41.52 -30.81 -30.08
CA MET A 234 41.76 -29.76 -29.08
C MET A 234 42.68 -28.65 -29.59
N MET A 235 43.70 -28.96 -30.39
CA MET A 235 44.55 -27.96 -31.05
C MET A 235 43.76 -27.11 -32.05
N SER A 236 42.86 -27.71 -32.82
CA SER A 236 42.00 -27.01 -33.79
C SER A 236 40.98 -26.08 -33.10
N GLU A 237 40.39 -26.55 -31.99
CA GLU A 237 39.54 -25.71 -31.13
C GLU A 237 40.31 -24.52 -30.56
N LEU A 238 41.54 -24.75 -30.10
CA LEU A 238 42.39 -23.70 -29.57
C LEU A 238 42.79 -22.68 -30.65
N ASP A 239 43.01 -23.10 -31.90
CA ASP A 239 43.27 -22.20 -33.03
C ASP A 239 42.05 -21.34 -33.39
N THR A 240 40.86 -21.95 -33.33
CA THR A 240 39.59 -21.22 -33.48
C THR A 240 39.44 -20.20 -32.34
N MET A 241 39.79 -20.60 -31.11
CA MET A 241 39.74 -19.74 -29.93
C MET A 241 40.74 -18.58 -30.04
N LEU A 242 41.98 -18.85 -30.46
CA LEU A 242 43.06 -17.86 -30.66
C LEU A 242 42.65 -16.79 -31.67
N THR A 243 42.01 -17.19 -32.76
CA THR A 243 41.49 -16.27 -33.79
C THR A 243 40.32 -15.43 -33.28
N SER A 244 39.66 -15.87 -32.21
CA SER A 244 38.52 -15.20 -31.58
C SER A 244 38.88 -14.38 -30.33
N ILE A 245 40.14 -14.43 -29.89
CA ILE A 245 40.67 -13.55 -28.83
C ILE A 245 40.78 -12.16 -29.43
N SER A 246 40.11 -11.21 -28.82
CA SER A 246 40.10 -9.81 -29.25
C SER A 246 40.08 -8.89 -28.04
N GLU A 247 40.46 -7.64 -28.29
CA GLU A 247 40.42 -6.57 -27.29
C GLU A 247 39.01 -6.34 -26.75
N ASP A 248 37.97 -6.57 -27.57
CA ASP A 248 36.57 -6.51 -27.12
C ASP A 248 36.21 -7.54 -26.04
N LYS A 249 36.86 -8.72 -26.06
CA LYS A 249 36.57 -9.81 -25.11
C LYS A 249 37.48 -9.81 -23.90
N PHE A 250 38.77 -9.50 -24.08
CA PHE A 250 39.78 -9.61 -23.02
C PHE A 250 40.35 -8.27 -22.56
N GLY A 251 39.98 -7.16 -23.21
CA GLY A 251 40.42 -5.81 -22.86
C GLY A 251 41.94 -5.73 -22.73
N GLU A 252 42.40 -5.16 -21.61
CA GLU A 252 43.83 -5.00 -21.29
C GLU A 252 44.58 -6.34 -21.13
N ARG A 253 43.87 -7.46 -20.92
CA ARG A 253 44.46 -8.80 -20.72
C ARG A 253 44.54 -9.64 -22.00
N THR A 254 44.29 -9.03 -23.15
CA THR A 254 44.35 -9.70 -24.46
C THR A 254 45.71 -10.35 -24.72
N GLN A 255 46.81 -9.65 -24.42
CA GLN A 255 48.17 -10.21 -24.58
C GLN A 255 48.43 -11.41 -23.66
N GLU A 256 47.88 -11.41 -22.44
CA GLU A 256 48.02 -12.55 -21.53
C GLU A 256 47.25 -13.76 -22.08
N ALA A 257 46.04 -13.56 -22.59
CA ALA A 257 45.23 -14.61 -23.19
C ALA A 257 45.88 -15.20 -24.45
N GLU A 258 46.43 -14.36 -25.34
CA GLU A 258 47.19 -14.79 -26.51
C GLU A 258 48.43 -15.60 -26.14
N SER A 259 49.21 -15.12 -25.18
CA SER A 259 50.39 -15.82 -24.67
C SER A 259 50.02 -17.17 -24.05
N ALA A 260 48.97 -17.21 -23.23
CA ALA A 260 48.47 -18.45 -22.64
C ALA A 260 48.02 -19.46 -23.71
N ALA A 261 47.31 -19.00 -24.75
CA ALA A 261 46.86 -19.85 -25.84
C ALA A 261 48.03 -20.34 -26.71
N ALA A 262 49.00 -19.48 -27.03
CA ALA A 262 50.19 -19.87 -27.78
C ALA A 262 51.04 -20.92 -27.02
N GLN A 263 51.21 -20.74 -25.70
CA GLN A 263 51.91 -21.70 -24.86
C GLN A 263 51.15 -23.03 -24.77
N ALA A 264 49.84 -22.98 -24.56
CA ALA A 264 49.00 -24.18 -24.53
C ALA A 264 49.06 -24.95 -25.86
N LYS A 265 49.03 -24.24 -26.99
CA LYS A 265 49.19 -24.84 -28.34
C LYS A 265 50.52 -25.54 -28.48
N HIS A 266 51.60 -24.89 -28.07
CA HIS A 266 52.94 -25.46 -28.14
C HIS A 266 53.06 -26.74 -27.30
N GLN A 267 52.51 -26.74 -26.08
CA GLN A 267 52.49 -27.92 -25.21
C GLN A 267 51.65 -29.07 -25.81
N LEU A 268 50.46 -28.76 -26.35
CA LEU A 268 49.62 -29.75 -27.03
C LEU A 268 50.33 -30.35 -28.25
N GLN A 269 51.08 -29.55 -29.02
CA GLN A 269 51.83 -30.02 -30.18
C GLN A 269 52.95 -31.00 -29.78
N MET A 270 53.64 -30.73 -28.66
CA MET A 270 54.63 -31.65 -28.09
C MET A 270 53.98 -32.97 -27.65
N LEU A 271 52.84 -32.90 -26.94
CA LEU A 271 52.08 -34.08 -26.51
C LEU A 271 51.55 -34.89 -27.69
N PHE A 272 51.02 -34.23 -28.73
CA PHE A 272 50.55 -34.87 -29.94
C PHE A 272 51.65 -35.69 -30.62
N ASN A 273 52.83 -35.09 -30.81
CA ASN A 273 53.98 -35.77 -31.42
C ASN A 273 54.41 -36.99 -30.60
N SER A 274 54.45 -36.87 -29.26
CA SER A 274 54.78 -37.97 -28.36
C SER A 274 53.75 -39.09 -28.41
N LYS A 275 52.44 -38.77 -28.42
CA LYS A 275 51.36 -39.76 -28.49
C LYS A 275 51.33 -40.48 -29.83
N ARG A 276 51.53 -39.75 -30.93
CA ARG A 276 51.57 -40.34 -32.27
C ARG A 276 52.74 -41.31 -32.45
N GLN A 277 53.89 -41.04 -31.82
CA GLN A 277 55.02 -41.98 -31.78
C GLN A 277 54.68 -43.24 -30.96
N GLN A 278 54.12 -43.08 -29.77
CA GLN A 278 53.68 -44.21 -28.93
C GLN A 278 52.66 -45.10 -29.66
N GLU A 279 51.64 -44.51 -30.29
CA GLU A 279 50.60 -45.24 -31.02
C GLU A 279 51.17 -45.96 -32.27
N ALA A 280 52.13 -45.35 -32.98
CA ALA A 280 52.79 -45.98 -34.12
C ALA A 280 53.69 -47.15 -33.70
N GLU A 281 54.40 -47.02 -32.58
CA GLU A 281 55.20 -48.10 -32.00
C GLU A 281 54.33 -49.26 -31.48
N GLU A 282 53.21 -48.96 -30.81
CA GLU A 282 52.24 -49.97 -30.39
C GLU A 282 51.61 -50.70 -31.59
N SER A 283 51.22 -49.96 -32.64
CA SER A 283 50.66 -50.54 -33.87
C SER A 283 51.69 -51.42 -34.58
N ALA A 284 52.96 -51.00 -34.67
CA ALA A 284 54.03 -51.81 -35.24
C ALA A 284 54.32 -53.09 -34.44
N LYS A 285 54.23 -53.02 -33.09
CA LYS A 285 54.35 -54.20 -32.22
C LYS A 285 53.18 -55.16 -32.42
N VAL A 286 51.94 -54.66 -32.48
CA VAL A 286 50.74 -55.47 -32.74
C VAL A 286 50.78 -56.09 -34.13
N GLU A 287 51.25 -55.38 -35.16
CA GLU A 287 51.44 -55.94 -36.50
C GLU A 287 52.53 -57.03 -36.54
N GLN A 288 53.66 -56.84 -35.85
CA GLN A 288 54.67 -57.90 -35.68
C GLN A 288 54.15 -59.12 -34.91
N GLU A 289 53.33 -58.90 -33.88
CA GLU A 289 52.72 -59.97 -33.08
C GLU A 289 51.62 -60.71 -33.87
N GLN A 290 50.85 -60.01 -34.71
CA GLN A 290 49.88 -60.61 -35.63
C GLN A 290 50.56 -61.35 -36.79
N GLN A 291 51.66 -60.83 -37.34
CA GLN A 291 52.43 -61.52 -38.39
C GLN A 291 53.12 -62.78 -37.84
N SER A 292 53.70 -62.73 -36.64
CA SER A 292 54.28 -63.91 -35.98
C SER A 292 53.20 -64.95 -35.61
N ARG A 293 52.02 -64.51 -35.13
CA ARG A 293 50.88 -65.41 -34.87
C ARG A 293 50.27 -65.99 -36.15
N ALA A 294 50.24 -65.25 -37.25
CA ALA A 294 49.83 -65.75 -38.57
C ALA A 294 50.84 -66.77 -39.13
N THR A 295 52.13 -66.58 -38.87
CA THR A 295 53.20 -67.54 -39.26
C THR A 295 53.08 -68.84 -38.45
N VAL A 296 52.82 -68.75 -37.14
CA VAL A 296 52.57 -69.93 -36.28
C VAL A 296 51.27 -70.65 -36.64
N THR A 297 50.24 -69.94 -37.12
CA THR A 297 48.97 -70.56 -37.55
C THR A 297 49.08 -71.22 -38.94
N GLN A 298 49.96 -70.71 -39.82
CA GLN A 298 50.29 -71.38 -41.09
C GLN A 298 51.19 -72.61 -40.89
N GLU A 299 52.08 -72.62 -39.89
CA GLU A 299 52.87 -73.80 -39.52
C GLU A 299 52.07 -74.85 -38.72
N ALA A 300 51.07 -74.44 -37.93
CA ALA A 300 50.20 -75.36 -37.18
C ALA A 300 49.12 -76.06 -38.03
N GLN A 301 48.92 -75.66 -39.30
CA GLN A 301 48.04 -76.38 -40.24
C GLN A 301 48.79 -77.37 -41.14
N ALA A 302 50.12 -77.46 -41.06
CA ALA A 302 50.95 -78.34 -41.88
C ALA A 302 51.51 -79.58 -41.15
N ALA A 303 51.16 -79.80 -39.87
CA ALA A 303 51.59 -80.98 -39.14
C ALA A 303 50.48 -81.57 -38.24
N THR A 304 49.93 -82.69 -38.73
CA THR A 304 49.39 -83.81 -37.94
C THR A 304 47.90 -83.78 -37.59
N GLN A 305 47.10 -84.15 -38.58
CA GLN A 305 46.05 -85.17 -38.40
C GLN A 305 46.70 -86.47 -37.92
N THR A 306 46.32 -87.06 -36.78
CA THR A 306 45.81 -88.46 -36.69
C THR A 306 45.39 -88.91 -35.26
N VAL A 307 44.13 -89.38 -35.19
CA VAL A 307 43.54 -90.51 -34.41
C VAL A 307 43.00 -90.33 -32.96
N ALA A 308 41.71 -90.72 -32.84
CA ALA A 308 40.95 -91.33 -31.72
C ALA A 308 40.56 -90.45 -30.51
N GLN A 309 39.41 -90.60 -29.83
CA GLN A 309 38.18 -91.41 -29.92
C GLN A 309 37.15 -90.73 -28.96
N PRO A 310 35.84 -91.04 -29.03
CA PRO A 310 34.81 -90.28 -28.33
C PRO A 310 34.45 -90.87 -26.96
N GLN A 311 34.12 -90.02 -25.98
CA GLN A 311 33.10 -90.37 -24.98
C GLN A 311 32.46 -89.15 -24.31
N ASN A 312 31.14 -89.15 -24.40
CA ASN A 312 30.13 -88.30 -23.78
C ASN A 312 29.97 -88.73 -22.30
N VAL A 313 29.97 -87.83 -21.32
CA VAL A 313 28.75 -87.28 -20.66
C VAL A 313 29.11 -86.28 -19.55
N ALA A 314 28.32 -85.22 -19.54
CA ALA A 314 28.12 -84.08 -18.63
C ALA A 314 28.04 -84.41 -17.11
N PRO A 315 27.68 -83.44 -16.23
CA PRO A 315 28.15 -82.05 -16.05
C PRO A 315 28.43 -81.73 -14.57
N ALA A 316 28.94 -80.53 -14.27
CA ALA A 316 28.41 -79.60 -13.24
C ALA A 316 29.50 -78.62 -12.77
N MET A 317 29.47 -77.41 -13.34
CA MET A 317 29.81 -76.21 -12.59
C MET A 317 28.54 -75.40 -12.41
N GLN A 318 28.12 -75.24 -11.17
CA GLN A 318 27.26 -74.16 -10.70
C GLN A 318 27.77 -73.71 -9.35
N LYS A 319 28.28 -72.48 -9.30
CA LYS A 319 27.80 -71.39 -8.45
C LYS A 319 28.74 -70.21 -8.65
N ALA A 320 28.27 -69.18 -9.33
CA ALA A 320 27.41 -68.12 -8.77
C ALA A 320 28.31 -67.02 -8.22
N THR A 321 28.49 -65.96 -9.01
CA THR A 321 27.83 -64.65 -8.82
C THR A 321 28.33 -63.97 -7.55
N ASP A 322 29.02 -62.83 -7.67
CA ASP A 322 28.31 -61.56 -7.68
C ASP A 322 29.24 -60.33 -7.84
N LEU A 323 28.73 -59.37 -8.63
CA LEU A 323 28.79 -57.90 -8.49
C LEU A 323 30.17 -57.21 -8.61
N ALA A 324 30.40 -56.16 -9.41
CA ALA A 324 29.50 -55.22 -10.07
C ALA A 324 30.21 -54.48 -11.23
N PRO A 325 29.47 -54.07 -12.29
CA PRO A 325 29.93 -53.13 -13.31
C PRO A 325 29.60 -51.68 -12.97
N SER A 326 30.49 -50.78 -13.36
CA SER A 326 30.27 -49.33 -13.42
C SER A 326 29.21 -49.00 -14.47
N ALA A 327 28.06 -48.50 -14.02
CA ALA A 327 27.12 -47.75 -14.84
C ALA A 327 26.40 -46.73 -13.96
N LYS A 328 26.66 -45.44 -14.18
CA LYS A 328 25.69 -44.38 -13.88
C LYS A 328 25.26 -43.79 -15.21
N GLN A 329 24.27 -44.45 -15.80
CA GLN A 329 23.34 -43.83 -16.72
C GLN A 329 22.44 -42.89 -15.92
N GLN A 330 22.21 -41.72 -16.50
CA GLN A 330 21.14 -40.80 -16.17
C GLN A 330 19.85 -41.55 -15.81
N ILE A 331 19.35 -41.32 -14.60
CA ILE A 331 17.91 -41.20 -14.39
C ILE A 331 17.69 -39.71 -14.18
N ASP A 332 17.14 -39.13 -15.24
CA ASP A 332 16.36 -37.92 -15.22
C ASP A 332 15.20 -38.11 -14.23
N ASN A 333 15.31 -37.43 -13.11
CA ASN A 333 14.20 -36.99 -12.30
C ASN A 333 14.75 -35.77 -11.56
N GLY A 334 14.12 -34.60 -11.77
CA GLY A 334 14.56 -33.31 -11.23
C GLY A 334 14.60 -33.26 -9.70
N MET A 335 15.57 -33.96 -9.09
CA MET A 335 15.96 -33.83 -7.70
C MET A 335 17.29 -33.09 -7.67
N VAL A 336 17.22 -31.82 -7.27
CA VAL A 336 18.38 -31.00 -6.98
C VAL A 336 19.00 -31.51 -5.67
N SER A 337 20.20 -32.08 -5.74
CA SER A 337 20.96 -32.41 -4.53
C SER A 337 21.57 -31.14 -3.96
N ILE A 338 20.98 -30.62 -2.89
CA ILE A 338 21.50 -29.49 -2.13
C ILE A 338 22.33 -29.97 -0.93
N SER A 339 23.32 -29.18 -0.52
CA SER A 339 24.08 -29.48 0.69
C SER A 339 23.16 -29.45 1.93
N MET A 340 23.50 -30.20 2.97
CA MET A 340 22.72 -30.21 4.23
C MET A 340 22.61 -28.81 4.86
N ARG A 341 23.55 -27.92 4.56
CA ARG A 341 23.52 -26.51 4.99
C ARG A 341 22.50 -25.70 4.19
N GLU A 342 22.45 -25.89 2.87
CA GLU A 342 21.45 -25.25 2.00
C GLU A 342 20.03 -25.80 2.27
N TYR A 343 19.91 -27.10 2.56
CA TYR A 343 18.63 -27.70 2.97
C TYR A 343 18.09 -27.06 4.25
N ARG A 344 18.93 -26.92 5.28
CA ARG A 344 18.53 -26.23 6.52
C ARG A 344 18.20 -24.76 6.31
N HIS A 345 18.93 -24.09 5.43
CA HIS A 345 18.65 -22.69 5.10
C HIS A 345 17.31 -22.55 4.37
N LEU A 346 17.01 -23.42 3.41
CA LEU A 346 15.74 -23.44 2.70
C LEU A 346 14.56 -23.75 3.63
N GLN A 347 14.73 -24.69 4.57
CA GLN A 347 13.73 -24.95 5.61
C GLN A 347 13.47 -23.74 6.52
N GLN A 348 14.52 -22.96 6.83
CA GLN A 348 14.38 -21.74 7.61
C GLN A 348 13.61 -20.66 6.84
N CYS A 349 13.93 -20.47 5.56
CA CYS A 349 13.20 -19.53 4.69
C CYS A 349 11.74 -19.93 4.47
N GLU A 350 11.45 -21.24 4.37
CA GLU A 350 10.09 -21.76 4.26
C GLU A 350 9.28 -21.49 5.54
N ALA A 351 9.87 -21.70 6.71
CA ALA A 351 9.24 -21.37 7.99
C ALA A 351 8.95 -19.87 8.13
N GLU A 352 9.88 -19.01 7.70
CA GLU A 352 9.68 -17.55 7.67
C GLU A 352 8.53 -17.13 6.75
N LEU A 353 8.45 -17.71 5.55
CA LEU A 353 7.36 -17.45 4.62
C LEU A 353 5.99 -17.88 5.15
N ASP A 354 5.92 -19.03 5.82
CA ASP A 354 4.67 -19.52 6.40
C ASP A 354 4.21 -18.67 7.59
N ALA A 355 5.14 -18.17 8.41
CA ALA A 355 4.83 -17.22 9.47
C ALA A 355 4.28 -15.90 8.89
N LEU A 356 4.94 -15.35 7.86
CA LEU A 356 4.49 -14.11 7.22
C LEU A 356 3.11 -14.27 6.56
N LYS A 357 2.82 -15.42 5.94
CA LYS A 357 1.49 -15.74 5.39
C LYS A 357 0.42 -15.90 6.47
N ALA A 358 0.74 -16.57 7.58
CA ALA A 358 -0.19 -16.77 8.69
C ALA A 358 -0.60 -15.44 9.36
N HIS A 359 0.30 -14.46 9.36
CA HIS A 359 0.08 -13.15 9.95
C HIS A 359 -0.42 -12.08 8.96
N GLY A 360 -0.68 -12.44 7.69
CA GLY A 360 -1.34 -11.56 6.72
C GLY A 360 -0.58 -10.25 6.46
N VAL A 361 0.75 -10.33 6.32
CA VAL A 361 1.62 -9.14 6.25
C VAL A 361 1.62 -8.56 4.83
N ASP A 362 0.66 -7.68 4.51
CA ASP A 362 0.62 -6.95 3.24
C ASP A 362 1.44 -5.64 3.25
N ASN A 363 1.91 -5.17 4.41
CA ASN A 363 2.58 -3.85 4.55
C ASN A 363 3.60 -3.73 5.70
N TRP A 364 4.33 -4.81 6.02
CA TRP A 364 5.38 -4.85 7.06
C TRP A 364 4.93 -4.59 8.51
N SER A 365 3.67 -4.21 8.78
CA SER A 365 3.20 -3.89 10.14
C SER A 365 2.98 -5.11 11.05
N GLY A 366 3.17 -6.34 10.55
CA GLY A 366 3.05 -7.59 11.29
C GLY A 366 4.31 -8.46 11.25
N TYR A 367 5.44 -7.91 10.78
CA TYR A 367 6.70 -8.63 10.67
C TYR A 367 7.24 -9.06 12.04
N ASP A 368 7.20 -8.17 13.04
CA ASP A 368 7.71 -8.44 14.38
C ASP A 368 6.94 -9.57 15.08
N ASP A 369 5.61 -9.60 14.94
CA ASP A 369 4.76 -10.66 15.48
C ASP A 369 4.99 -12.01 14.75
N ALA A 370 5.20 -11.97 13.43
CA ALA A 370 5.52 -13.16 12.64
C ALA A 370 6.88 -13.75 13.04
N MET A 371 7.91 -12.92 13.24
CA MET A 371 9.24 -13.38 13.66
C MET A 371 9.26 -13.85 15.12
N ALA A 372 8.44 -13.26 16.00
CA ALA A 372 8.28 -13.73 17.37
C ALA A 372 7.68 -15.14 17.44
N SER A 373 6.70 -15.46 16.58
CA SER A 373 6.06 -16.78 16.52
C SER A 373 7.00 -17.93 16.12
N LEU A 374 8.08 -17.61 15.40
CA LEU A 374 9.11 -18.57 15.00
C LEU A 374 10.03 -18.94 16.17
N ASN A 375 10.33 -17.99 17.05
CA ASN A 375 11.15 -18.23 18.24
C ASN A 375 10.41 -19.07 19.29
N ASP A 376 9.09 -18.92 19.42
CA ASP A 376 8.27 -19.70 20.37
C ASP A 376 8.07 -21.17 19.92
N ARG A 377 8.26 -21.49 18.64
CA ARG A 377 8.26 -22.89 18.14
C ARG A 377 9.60 -23.60 18.29
N ALA A 378 10.67 -22.87 18.61
CA ALA A 378 12.02 -23.39 18.74
C ALA A 378 12.45 -23.67 20.21
N ALA A 379 11.58 -23.34 21.17
CA ALA A 379 11.67 -23.74 22.58
C ALA A 379 10.79 -24.96 22.86
#